data_AF-A0A380JII4-F1
#
_entry.id   AF-A0A380JII4-F1
#
_cell.length_a   1.000
_cell.length_b   1.000
_cell.length_c   1.000
_cell.angle_alpha   90.00
_cell.angle_beta   90.00
_cell.angle_gamma   90.00
#
_symmetry.space_group_name_H-M   'P 1'
#
loop_
_entity.id
_entity.type
_entity.pdbx_description
1 polymer ?
#
loop_
_entity_poly.entity_id
_entity_poly.type
_entity_poly.pdbx_seq_one_letter_code
_entity_poly.pdbx_strand_id
1 'polypeptide(L)' 'MAKKLQKKGHRCPVSLYLDPEDLKNFDNVARAVGDTRAALFRKVVKAFLANRSEFLEKFPELAEEEKD' A
#
# COMPACT_ATOMS: atom_id res chain seq x y z
N MET A 1 6.82 36.15 -10.18
CA MET A 1 6.69 34.70 -10.42
C MET A 1 5.85 34.08 -9.31
N ALA A 2 4.61 33.68 -9.58
CA ALA A 2 3.72 33.13 -8.56
C ALA A 2 4.13 31.67 -8.25
N LYS A 3 4.56 31.40 -7.01
CA LYS A 3 4.77 30.04 -6.50
C LYS A 3 3.42 29.33 -6.47
N LYS A 4 3.20 28.36 -7.37
CA LYS A 4 2.03 27.47 -7.32
C LYS A 4 2.06 26.71 -5.99
N LEU A 5 1.15 27.05 -5.09
CA LEU A 5 0.94 26.33 -3.83
C LEU A 5 0.45 24.93 -4.19
N GLN A 6 1.31 23.91 -4.08
CA GLN A 6 0.88 22.53 -4.25
C GLN A 6 -0.16 22.24 -3.16
N LYS A 7 -1.43 22.08 -3.56
CA LYS A 7 -2.48 21.60 -2.65
C LYS A 7 -2.02 20.26 -2.09
N LYS A 8 -1.61 20.21 -0.83
CA LYS A 8 -1.39 18.96 -0.12
C LYS A 8 -2.72 18.22 -0.15
N GLY A 9 -2.80 17.15 -0.94
CA GLY A 9 -4.01 16.32 -1.03
C GLY A 9 -4.47 15.89 0.35
N HIS A 10 -5.78 15.74 0.54
CA HIS A 10 -6.37 15.27 1.79
C HIS A 10 -5.73 13.93 2.18
N ARG A 11 -4.93 13.94 3.25
CA ARG A 11 -4.40 12.71 3.84
C ARG A 11 -5.44 12.21 4.83
N CYS A 12 -6.04 11.05 4.52
CA CYS A 12 -6.92 10.35 5.45
C CYS A 12 -6.08 9.33 6.24
N PRO A 13 -6.20 9.25 7.58
CA PRO A 13 -5.65 8.14 8.34
C PRO A 13 -6.36 6.84 7.95
N VAL A 14 -5.60 5.74 7.85
CA VAL A 14 -6.12 4.39 7.58
C VAL A 14 -5.62 3.48 8.68
N SER A 15 -6.52 2.70 9.26
CA SER A 15 -6.18 1.63 10.20
C SER A 15 -6.29 0.29 9.46
N LEU A 16 -5.22 -0.48 9.48
CA LEU A 16 -5.17 -1.84 8.93
C LEU A 16 -4.98 -2.80 10.08
N TYR A 17 -5.76 -3.87 10.08
CA TYR A 17 -5.54 -5.00 10.98
C TYR A 17 -4.58 -5.95 10.29
N LEU A 18 -3.44 -6.16 10.91
CA LEU A 18 -2.42 -7.11 10.49
C LEU A 18 -2.03 -7.93 11.71
N ASP A 19 -1.75 -9.21 11.48
CA ASP A 19 -1.17 -10.03 12.52
C ASP A 19 0.21 -9.47 12.94
N PRO A 20 0.62 -9.62 14.21
CA PRO A 20 1.87 -9.04 14.70
C PRO A 20 3.10 -9.50 13.92
N GLU A 21 3.07 -10.73 13.41
CA GLU A 21 4.14 -11.31 12.59
C GLU A 21 4.23 -10.61 11.22
N ASP A 22 3.10 -10.45 10.53
CA ASP A 22 3.03 -9.76 9.24
C ASP A 22 3.43 -8.29 9.36
N LEU A 23 3.00 -7.62 10.42
CA LEU A 23 3.42 -6.24 10.69
C LEU A 23 4.95 -6.14 10.86
N LYS A 24 5.55 -7.09 11.60
CA LYS A 24 7.00 -7.14 11.80
C LYS A 24 7.74 -7.41 10.49
N ASN A 25 7.24 -8.34 9.68
CA ASN A 25 7.80 -8.66 8.38
C ASN A 25 7.74 -7.45 7.44
N PHE A 26 6.59 -6.76 7.39
CA PHE A 26 6.41 -5.55 6.61
C PHE A 26 7.37 -4.43 7.06
N ASP A 27 7.54 -4.23 8.37
CA ASP A 27 8.49 -3.25 8.92
C ASP A 27 9.94 -3.57 8.61
N ASN A 28 10.30 -4.86 8.53
CA ASN A 28 11.65 -5.27 8.12
C ASN A 28 11.89 -4.93 6.65
N VAL A 29 10.91 -5.20 5.78
CA VAL A 29 11.00 -4.83 4.35
C VAL A 29 11.08 -3.32 4.19
N ALA A 30 10.24 -2.54 4.89
CA ALA A 30 10.27 -1.09 4.81
C ALA A 30 11.65 -0.53 5.20
N ARG A 31 12.22 -1.03 6.29
CA ARG A 31 13.58 -0.66 6.73
C ARG A 31 14.65 -1.06 5.72
N ALA A 32 14.58 -2.25 5.14
CA ALA A 32 15.55 -2.73 4.17
C ALA A 32 15.61 -1.86 2.91
N VAL A 33 14.48 -1.30 2.48
CA VAL A 33 14.40 -0.40 1.30
C VAL A 33 14.52 1.09 1.67
N GLY A 34 14.77 1.42 2.93
CA GLY A 34 14.91 2.81 3.41
C GLY A 34 13.59 3.60 3.42
N ASP A 35 12.44 2.92 3.42
CA ASP A 35 11.12 3.55 3.48
C ASP A 35 10.54 3.56 4.89
N THR A 36 9.66 4.52 5.14
CA THR A 36 8.70 4.42 6.25
C THR A 36 7.60 3.41 5.90
N ARG A 37 6.99 2.78 6.91
CA ARG A 37 5.82 1.90 6.73
C ARG A 37 4.77 2.49 5.80
N ALA A 38 4.39 3.75 6.03
CA ALA A 38 3.38 4.44 5.24
C ALA A 38 3.83 4.81 3.80
N ALA A 39 5.14 4.94 3.57
CA ALA A 39 5.67 5.15 2.23
C ALA A 39 5.65 3.85 1.42
N LEU A 40 6.13 2.75 2.02
CA LEU A 40 6.09 1.43 1.41
C LEU A 40 4.65 1.02 1.09
N PHE A 41 3.73 1.16 2.05
CA PHE A 41 2.31 0.83 1.84
C PHE A 41 1.73 1.58 0.63
N ARG A 42 1.99 2.88 0.51
CA ARG A 42 1.51 3.67 -0.64
C ARG A 42 2.11 3.20 -1.97
N LYS A 43 3.38 2.82 -2.00
CA LYS A 43 4.03 2.30 -3.20
C LYS A 43 3.42 0.96 -3.61
N VAL A 44 3.26 0.05 -2.65
CA VAL A 44 2.68 -1.28 -2.88
C VAL A 44 1.23 -1.16 -3.37
N VAL A 45 0.38 -0.40 -2.69
CA VAL A 45 -1.02 -0.21 -3.10
C VAL A 45 -1.10 0.43 -4.49
N LYS A 46 -0.25 1.42 -4.79
CA LYS A 46 -0.22 2.03 -6.12
C LYS A 46 0.18 1.02 -7.20
N ALA A 47 1.18 0.19 -6.93
CA ALA A 47 1.62 -0.86 -7.85
C ALA A 47 0.55 -1.94 -8.04
N PHE A 48 -0.10 -2.37 -6.95
CA PHE A 48 -1.23 -3.30 -7.01
C PHE A 48 -2.38 -2.74 -7.87
N LEU A 49 -2.83 -1.52 -7.61
CA LEU A 49 -3.94 -0.92 -8.38
C LEU A 49 -3.61 -0.75 -9.86
N ALA A 50 -2.34 -0.45 -10.20
CA ALA A 50 -1.91 -0.33 -11.59
C ALA A 50 -1.86 -1.67 -12.33
N ASN A 51 -1.67 -2.78 -11.61
CA ASN A 51 -1.52 -4.12 -12.19
C ASN A 51 -2.57 -5.11 -11.65
N ARG A 52 -3.72 -4.60 -11.21
CA ARG A 52 -4.71 -5.39 -10.44
C ARG A 52 -5.17 -6.63 -11.19
N SER A 53 -5.43 -6.51 -12.49
CA SER A 53 -5.87 -7.63 -13.32
C SER A 53 -4.84 -8.76 -13.36
N GLU A 54 -3.58 -8.45 -13.67
CA GLU A 54 -2.50 -9.45 -13.69
C GLU A 54 -2.24 -10.07 -12.32
N PHE A 55 -2.41 -9.28 -11.25
CA PHE A 55 -2.25 -9.77 -9.89
C PHE A 55 -3.35 -10.78 -9.54
N LEU A 56 -4.61 -10.47 -9.80
CA LEU A 56 -5.74 -11.37 -9.51
C LEU A 56 -5.74 -12.62 -10.41
N GLU A 57 -5.18 -12.56 -11.62
CA GLU A 57 -4.96 -13.76 -12.44
C GLU A 57 -3.91 -14.71 -11.86
N LYS A 58 -2.88 -14.17 -11.21
CA LYS A 58 -1.81 -14.97 -10.58
C LYS A 58 -2.18 -15.48 -9.19
N PHE A 59 -3.04 -14.77 -8.49
CA PHE A 59 -3.51 -15.08 -7.14
C PHE A 59 -5.04 -15.10 -7.11
N PRO A 60 -5.69 -16.04 -7.81
CA PRO A 60 -7.14 -16.09 -7.92
C PRO A 60 -7.85 -16.28 -6.57
N GLU A 61 -7.20 -16.90 -5.58
CA GLU A 61 -7.69 -17.06 -4.22
C GLU A 61 -7.98 -15.74 -3.51
N LEU A 62 -7.23 -14.68 -3.82
CA LEU A 62 -7.43 -13.34 -3.26
C LEU A 62 -8.58 -12.58 -3.95
N ALA A 63 -9.08 -13.07 -5.09
CA ALA A 63 -10.22 -12.47 -5.78
C ALA A 63 -11.57 -12.91 -5.17
N GLU A 64 -11.61 -14.06 -4.48
CA GLU A 64 -12.83 -14.57 -3.85
C GLU A 64 -13.11 -13.94 -2.49
N GLU A 65 -12.09 -13.50 -1.75
CA GLU A 65 -12.25 -12.79 -0.46
C GLU A 65 -12.86 -11.38 -0.58
N GLU A 66 -12.89 -10.77 -1.77
CA GLU A 66 -13.53 -9.46 -2.00
C GLU A 66 -15.08 -9.53 -2.16
N LYS A 67 -15.69 -10.73 -2.07
CA LYS A 67 -17.14 -10.92 -2.33
C LYS A 67 -18.04 -11.02 -1.10
N ASP A 68 -17.50 -11.01 0.12
CA ASP A 68 -18.27 -11.04 1.37
C ASP A 68 -18.45 -9.64 2.01
#